data_AF-A0A7J8ZD20-F1
#
_entry.id   AF-A0A7J8ZD20-F1
#
_cell.length_a   1.000
_cell.length_b   1.000
_cell.length_c   1.000
_cell.angle_alpha   90.00
_cell.angle_beta   90.00
_cell.angle_gamma   90.00
#
_symmetry.space_group_name_H-M   'P 1'
#
loop_
_entity.id
_entity.type
_entity.pdbx_description
1 polymer ?
#
loop_
_entity_poly.entity_id
_entity_poly.type
_entity_poly.pdbx_seq_one_letter_code
_entity_poly.pdbx_strand_id
1 'polypeptide(L)' 'RPLRNNGIGETPIHYQRAHLSPLSILESPIHLNKNTEWFTYPGVWTAYILIVFFSWLMVLSVLGTSPGIAWTIVHLTHFF' A
#
# COMPACT_ATOMS: atom_id res chain seq x y z
N ARG A 1 -7.43 -21.14 54.15
CA ARG A 1 -7.50 -21.51 52.72
C ARG A 1 -7.60 -20.22 51.92
N PRO A 2 -6.65 -19.88 51.03
CA PRO A 2 -6.81 -18.72 50.17
C PRO A 2 -7.71 -19.06 48.98
N LEU A 3 -8.55 -18.09 48.59
CA LEU A 3 -9.39 -18.18 47.40
C LEU A 3 -8.50 -18.03 46.15
N ARG A 4 -8.48 -19.06 45.32
CA ARG A 4 -7.84 -19.08 44.00
C ARG A 4 -8.57 -18.08 43.10
N ASN A 5 -8.03 -16.88 42.97
CA ASN A 5 -8.40 -15.90 41.96
C ASN A 5 -8.02 -16.48 40.58
N ASN A 6 -8.99 -16.96 39.82
CA ASN A 6 -8.82 -17.30 38.41
C ASN A 6 -8.71 -15.99 37.62
N GLY A 7 -7.55 -15.35 37.70
CA GLY A 7 -7.18 -14.24 36.84
C GLY A 7 -7.00 -14.74 35.41
N ILE A 8 -8.09 -14.90 34.68
CA ILE A 8 -8.09 -14.68 33.23
C ILE A 8 -8.02 -13.16 33.08
N GLY A 9 -6.85 -12.61 33.37
CA GLY A 9 -6.54 -11.22 33.15
C GLY A 9 -6.37 -11.03 31.67
N GLU A 10 -7.32 -10.31 31.06
CA GLU A 10 -7.07 -9.61 29.80
C GLU A 10 -5.73 -8.89 29.94
N THR A 11 -4.69 -9.40 29.30
CA THR A 11 -3.37 -8.79 29.36
C THR A 11 -3.50 -7.41 28.72
N PRO A 12 -3.24 -6.30 29.45
CA PRO A 12 -3.35 -4.98 28.88
C PRO A 12 -2.36 -4.88 27.72
N ILE A 13 -2.82 -4.39 26.56
CA ILE A 13 -2.01 -4.03 25.39
C ILE A 13 -0.76 -3.18 25.73
N HIS A 14 -0.73 -2.55 26.92
CA HIS A 14 0.42 -1.86 27.49
C HIS A 14 1.57 -2.79 27.92
N TYR A 15 1.32 -4.02 28.35
CA TYR A 15 2.36 -4.96 28.80
C TYR A 15 3.20 -5.53 27.65
N GLN A 16 2.59 -5.75 26.48
CA GLN A 16 3.30 -6.27 25.30
C GLN A 16 4.29 -5.25 24.70
N ARG A 17 4.02 -3.94 24.85
CA ARG A 17 4.91 -2.88 24.37
C ARG A 17 6.19 -2.72 25.20
N ALA A 18 6.15 -3.06 26.49
CA ALA A 18 7.26 -2.79 27.40
C ALA A 18 8.42 -3.82 27.29
N HIS A 19 8.18 -4.98 26.70
CA HIS A 19 9.18 -6.04 26.53
C HIS A 19 9.80 -6.07 25.12
N LEU A 20 9.34 -5.20 24.21
CA LEU A 20 9.96 -4.99 22.91
C LEU A 20 11.12 -4.02 23.09
N SER A 21 12.34 -4.55 23.12
CA SER A 21 13.59 -3.78 23.10
C SER A 21 13.47 -2.67 22.04
N PRO A 22 13.92 -1.42 22.27
CA PRO A 22 13.82 -0.34 21.28
C PRO A 22 14.41 -0.70 19.91
N LEU A 23 15.35 -1.64 19.89
CA LEU A 23 15.97 -2.17 18.66
C LEU A 23 15.07 -3.16 17.89
N SER A 24 14.09 -3.80 18.54
CA SER A 24 13.11 -4.68 17.87
C SER A 24 12.04 -3.91 17.08
N ILE A 25 11.81 -2.65 17.42
CA ILE A 25 10.91 -1.75 16.69
C ILE A 25 11.55 -1.32 15.36
N LEU A 26 12.88 -1.31 15.29
CA LEU A 26 13.66 -1.06 14.07
C LEU A 26 13.82 -2.32 13.20
N GLU A 27 13.73 -3.52 13.80
CA GLU A 27 13.85 -4.82 13.12
C GLU A 27 12.50 -5.32 12.55
N SER A 28 11.36 -4.82 13.05
CA SER A 28 10.08 -5.22 12.46
C SER A 28 10.04 -4.69 11.03
N PRO A 29 9.88 -5.54 10.00
CA PRO A 29 9.57 -5.05 8.66
C PRO A 29 8.35 -4.17 8.85
N ILE A 30 8.58 -2.87 8.69
CA ILE A 30 7.70 -1.74 9.00
C ILE A 30 6.28 -2.28 8.94
N HIS A 31 5.60 -2.40 10.09
CA HIS A 31 4.27 -3.01 10.15
C HIS A 31 3.30 -2.08 9.41
N LEU A 32 3.37 -2.15 8.08
CA LEU A 32 2.59 -1.40 7.14
C LEU A 32 1.16 -1.77 7.43
N ASN A 33 0.30 -0.77 7.38
CA ASN A 33 -1.11 -1.03 7.41
C ASN A 33 -1.41 -2.04 6.29
N LYS A 34 -1.96 -3.21 6.64
CA LYS A 34 -2.31 -4.24 5.65
C LYS A 34 -3.25 -3.70 4.57
N ASN A 35 -4.00 -2.64 4.89
CA ASN A 35 -4.86 -1.96 3.92
C ASN A 35 -4.08 -1.20 2.82
N THR A 36 -2.77 -0.97 2.99
CA THR A 36 -1.91 -0.21 2.05
C THR A 36 -0.69 -1.00 1.58
N GLU A 37 -0.51 -2.24 2.07
CA GLU A 37 0.65 -3.06 1.70
C GLU A 37 0.65 -3.42 0.20
N TRP A 38 -0.53 -3.50 -0.40
CA TRP A 38 -0.74 -3.78 -1.82
C TRP A 38 -0.01 -2.83 -2.76
N PHE A 39 0.30 -1.59 -2.34
CA PHE A 39 1.06 -0.64 -3.15
C PHE A 39 2.47 -1.14 -3.52
N THR A 40 3.03 -2.03 -2.71
CA THR A 40 4.35 -2.62 -2.95
C THR A 40 4.33 -3.84 -3.86
N TYR A 41 3.15 -4.34 -4.22
CA TYR A 41 3.04 -5.56 -5.01
C TYR A 41 3.44 -5.30 -6.47
N PRO A 42 4.30 -6.15 -7.07
CA PRO A 42 4.79 -5.94 -8.43
C PRO A 42 3.67 -5.90 -9.47
N GLY A 43 2.61 -6.70 -9.27
CA GLY A 43 1.46 -6.74 -10.17
C GLY A 43 0.69 -5.41 -10.24
N VAL A 44 0.68 -4.62 -9.17
CA VAL A 44 0.01 -3.31 -9.15
C VAL A 44 0.71 -2.34 -10.08
N TRP A 45 2.05 -2.31 -10.02
CA TRP A 45 2.87 -1.52 -10.94
C TRP A 45 2.73 -1.96 -12.39
N THR A 46 2.68 -3.27 -12.63
CA THR A 46 2.43 -3.80 -13.98
C THR A 46 1.06 -3.36 -14.50
N ALA A 47 0.00 -3.51 -13.71
CA ALA A 47 -1.35 -3.07 -14.09
C ALA A 47 -1.39 -1.56 -14.36
N TYR A 48 -0.73 -0.77 -13.50
CA TYR A 48 -0.61 0.68 -13.69
C TYR A 48 0.02 1.05 -15.03
N ILE A 49 1.18 0.46 -15.36
CA ILE A 49 1.87 0.73 -16.64
C ILE A 49 1.00 0.33 -17.83
N LEU A 50 0.29 -0.82 -17.73
CA LEU A 50 -0.62 -1.27 -18.78
C LEU A 50 -1.79 -0.30 -18.96
N ILE A 51 -2.39 0.20 -17.88
CA ILE A 51 -3.48 1.17 -17.95
C ILE A 51 -3.01 2.44 -18.67
N VAL A 52 -1.85 2.98 -18.31
CA VAL A 52 -1.28 4.16 -18.96
C VAL A 52 -0.99 3.91 -20.44
N PHE A 53 -0.40 2.76 -20.77
CA PHE A 53 -0.08 2.38 -22.14
C PHE A 53 -1.32 2.19 -23.02
N PHE A 54 -2.33 1.47 -22.55
CA PHE A 54 -3.58 1.28 -23.29
C PHE A 54 -4.38 2.58 -23.43
N SER A 55 -4.37 3.45 -22.42
CA SER A 55 -4.97 4.79 -22.51
C SER A 55 -4.30 5.61 -23.62
N TRP A 56 -2.97 5.55 -23.72
CA TRP A 56 -2.23 6.20 -24.78
C TRP A 56 -2.57 5.65 -26.17
N LEU A 57 -2.67 4.32 -26.32
CA LEU A 57 -3.13 3.70 -27.56
C LEU A 57 -4.59 4.07 -27.91
N MET A 58 -5.47 4.15 -26.92
CA MET A 58 -6.86 4.55 -27.12
C MET A 58 -6.95 6.00 -27.63
N VAL A 59 -6.20 6.93 -27.03
CA VAL A 59 -6.15 8.33 -27.48
C VAL A 59 -5.61 8.44 -28.90
N LEU A 60 -4.54 7.70 -29.22
CA LEU A 60 -4.02 7.59 -30.59
C LEU A 60 -5.08 7.10 -31.57
N SER A 61 -5.82 6.04 -31.20
CA SER A 61 -6.82 5.42 -32.07
C SER A 61 -8.07 6.29 -32.28
N VAL A 62 -8.54 6.97 -31.23
CA VAL A 62 -9.83 7.70 -31.28
C VAL A 62 -9.64 9.13 -31.80
N LEU A 63 -8.55 9.80 -31.44
CA LEU A 63 -8.32 11.19 -31.81
C LEU A 63 -7.42 11.36 -33.04
N GLY A 64 -6.71 10.31 -33.47
CA GLY A 64 -5.79 10.37 -34.61
C GLY A 64 -4.64 11.38 -34.41
N THR A 65 -4.34 11.72 -33.16
CA THR A 65 -3.32 12.72 -32.82
C THR A 65 -1.91 12.15 -32.93
N SER A 66 -0.90 13.01 -32.95
CA SER A 66 0.49 12.57 -32.89
C SER A 66 0.81 11.89 -31.54
N PRO A 67 1.80 10.98 -31.49
CA PRO A 67 2.29 10.33 -30.27
C PRO A 67 2.56 11.29 -29.10
N GLY A 68 3.14 12.46 -29.39
CA GLY A 68 3.44 13.48 -28.38
C GLY A 68 2.19 14.12 -27.80
N ILE A 69 1.20 14.45 -28.63
CA ILE A 69 -0.08 15.01 -28.16
C ILE A 69 -0.87 13.97 -27.37
N ALA A 70 -0.90 12.72 -27.83
CA ALA A 70 -1.52 11.63 -27.08
C ALA A 70 -0.88 11.46 -25.70
N TRP A 71 0.45 11.57 -25.59
CA TRP A 71 1.14 11.57 -24.30
C TRP A 71 0.75 12.76 -23.43
N THR A 72 0.71 13.98 -23.98
CA THR A 72 0.26 15.16 -23.23
C THR A 72 -1.15 14.97 -22.66
N ILE A 73 -2.09 14.45 -23.45
CA ILE A 73 -3.48 14.20 -23.00
C ILE A 73 -3.52 13.17 -21.87
N VAL A 74 -2.86 12.02 -22.03
CA VAL A 74 -2.79 10.99 -20.98
C VAL A 74 -2.12 11.52 -19.72
N HIS A 75 -1.05 12.30 -19.85
CA HIS A 75 -0.33 12.86 -18.71
C HIS A 75 -1.18 13.90 -17.97
N LEU A 76 -1.88 14.77 -18.69
CA LEU A 76 -2.78 15.74 -18.06
C LEU A 76 -3.94 15.04 -17.34
N THR A 77 -4.57 14.04 -17.96
CA THR A 77 -5.68 13.28 -17.34
C THR A 77 -5.26 12.39 -16.17
N HIS A 78 -4.00 11.97 -16.12
CA HIS A 78 -3.46 11.19 -15.02
C HIS A 78 -3.12 12.06 -13.79
N PHE A 79 -2.56 13.25 -14.02
CA PHE A 79 -1.98 14.09 -12.96
C PHE A 79 -2.80 15.32 -12.55
N PHE A 80 -3.85 15.69 -13.29
CA PHE A 80 -4.85 16.70 -12.90
C PHE A 80 -6.13 16.05 -12.39
#